data_AF-A0A9D5JSP8-F1
#
_entry.id   AF-A0A9D5JSP8-F1
#
_cell.length_a   1.000
_cell.length_b   1.000
_cell.length_c   1.000
_cell.angle_alpha   90.00
_cell.angle_beta   90.00
_cell.angle_gamma   90.00
#
_symmetry.space_group_name_H-M   'P 1'
#
loop_
_entity.id
_entity.type
_entity.pdbx_description
1 polymer ?
#
loop_
_entity_poly.entity_id
_entity_poly.type
_entity_poly.pdbx_seq_one_letter_code
_entity_poly.pdbx_strand_id
1 'polypeptide(L)'
;MKGLVWYLLFALGCLAVWGGATPVVQAENRQLATAETAKRLIVYIQSGGLDFGAGIIFSVKGDVLFIATAYHVIEKHPTAIDVEFEFLRGVPLQAELINTDSDLDLAVLRVTIEDDLWSAISITTLPFHLLATASDLEERDRMYPIGHPGGERWDIPVTPSYVKKAIAEDIRFEPACFKGHSGGGVFNDQWILVGMILRDDGRRCKAVSFKRICATLEDDWGFEVNREPMNIDPSLSNQQQISKLLQKADAYFARQWYTTPEDTNAFAVYREVLQLDPTNEHANRQLDEMAEFYRSRATREMERGRPERALVYYRRCLKIAPNDEAILDKIAELEKQSSALIWDQTTWDDAPWQ
;
A
#
# COMPACT_ATOMS: atom_id res chain seq x y z
N MET A 1 -85.85 23.42 9.80
CA MET A 1 -85.59 22.01 10.15
C MET A 1 -84.11 21.87 10.48
N LYS A 2 -83.78 21.69 11.78
CA LYS A 2 -82.49 21.32 12.43
C LYS A 2 -81.26 22.15 12.00
N GLY A 3 -80.51 22.89 12.82
CA GLY A 3 -80.26 22.86 14.26
C GLY A 3 -78.75 23.12 14.42
N LEU A 4 -78.40 24.19 15.15
CA LEU A 4 -77.05 24.71 15.48
C LEU A 4 -76.06 23.66 16.02
N VAL A 5 -74.74 23.96 15.99
CA VAL A 5 -73.88 24.17 17.18
C VAL A 5 -72.39 24.32 16.79
N TRP A 6 -71.76 25.34 17.35
CA TRP A 6 -70.31 25.64 17.41
C TRP A 6 -69.57 24.67 18.36
N TYR A 7 -68.29 24.35 18.12
CA TYR A 7 -67.26 24.22 19.19
C TYR A 7 -65.82 24.32 18.63
N LEU A 8 -65.02 25.16 19.29
CA LEU A 8 -63.56 25.22 19.29
C LEU A 8 -63.00 24.11 20.20
N LEU A 9 -61.84 23.51 19.83
CA LEU A 9 -60.64 23.24 20.68
C LEU A 9 -59.82 21.99 20.24
N PHE A 10 -58.53 22.22 20.01
CA PHE A 10 -57.31 21.42 20.27
C PHE A 10 -57.26 19.88 20.04
N ALA A 11 -56.31 19.46 19.19
CA ALA A 11 -55.43 18.29 19.33
C ALA A 11 -54.16 18.53 18.47
N LEU A 12 -52.96 18.81 19.01
CA LEU A 12 -51.92 17.92 19.58
C LEU A 12 -51.45 16.76 18.68
N GLY A 13 -50.16 16.79 18.32
CA GLY A 13 -49.35 15.68 17.77
C GLY A 13 -49.36 15.61 16.23
N CYS A 14 -48.26 15.50 15.49
CA CYS A 14 -46.86 15.21 15.78
C CYS A 14 -45.98 15.94 14.75
N LEU A 15 -44.93 16.60 15.22
CA LEU A 15 -43.80 17.03 14.38
C LEU A 15 -43.03 15.77 13.96
N ALA A 16 -43.31 15.26 12.76
CA ALA A 16 -42.42 14.34 12.09
C ALA A 16 -41.27 15.16 11.50
N VAL A 17 -40.23 15.37 12.30
CA VAL A 17 -38.92 15.76 11.77
C VAL A 17 -38.47 14.58 10.91
N TRP A 18 -38.52 14.75 9.59
CA TRP A 18 -37.78 13.90 8.67
C TRP A 18 -36.30 14.13 8.94
N GLY A 19 -35.75 13.34 9.86
CA GLY A 19 -34.33 13.10 9.94
C GLY A 19 -33.94 12.38 8.66
N GLY A 20 -33.57 13.15 7.64
CA GLY A 20 -32.76 12.64 6.55
C GLY A 20 -31.45 12.19 7.17
N ALA A 21 -31.39 10.91 7.56
CA ALA A 21 -30.13 10.25 7.81
C ALA A 21 -29.38 10.31 6.47
N THR A 22 -28.44 11.23 6.38
CA THR A 22 -27.41 11.15 5.37
C THR A 22 -26.77 9.77 5.51
N PRO A 23 -26.63 8.98 4.43
CA PRO A 23 -25.79 7.79 4.50
C PRO A 23 -24.34 8.28 4.60
N VAL A 24 -23.87 8.52 5.82
CA VAL A 24 -22.45 8.60 6.14
C VAL A 24 -22.05 7.21 6.59
N VAL A 25 -22.03 6.25 5.66
CA VAL A 25 -21.41 4.92 5.89
C VAL A 25 -20.89 4.41 4.55
N GLN A 26 -19.60 4.03 4.54
CA GLN A 26 -18.81 3.42 3.45
C GLN A 26 -17.93 4.33 2.57
N ALA A 27 -17.16 5.23 3.19
CA ALA A 27 -16.00 5.81 2.53
C ALA A 27 -14.82 5.98 3.51
N GLU A 28 -14.48 4.94 4.27
CA GLU A 28 -13.27 4.93 5.10
C GLU A 28 -12.55 3.58 4.92
N ASN A 29 -11.27 3.64 4.54
CA ASN A 29 -10.31 2.53 4.36
C ASN A 29 -10.34 1.68 3.08
N ARG A 30 -10.48 2.30 1.90
CA ARG A 30 -9.79 1.75 0.71
C ARG A 30 -8.39 2.38 0.70
N GLN A 31 -7.32 1.60 0.90
CA GLN A 31 -5.94 2.12 0.69
C GLN A 31 -5.93 2.81 -0.67
N LEU A 32 -5.63 4.12 -0.70
CA LEU A 32 -5.67 4.88 -1.95
C LEU A 32 -4.68 4.25 -2.93
N ALA A 33 -5.18 3.84 -4.08
CA ALA A 33 -4.37 3.33 -5.15
C ALA A 33 -3.45 4.46 -5.65
N THR A 34 -2.15 4.25 -5.55
CA THR A 34 -1.11 5.19 -5.96
C THR A 34 -0.06 4.52 -6.85
N ALA A 35 0.71 5.36 -7.54
CA ALA A 35 1.86 4.94 -8.34
C ALA A 35 2.84 4.06 -7.52
N GLU A 36 3.17 4.50 -6.30
CA GLU A 36 4.09 3.79 -5.42
C GLU A 36 3.53 2.44 -4.98
N THR A 37 2.23 2.35 -4.68
CA THR A 37 1.61 1.05 -4.39
C THR A 37 1.63 0.12 -5.61
N ALA A 38 1.33 0.62 -6.80
CA ALA A 38 1.30 -0.19 -8.03
C ALA A 38 2.67 -0.80 -8.37
N LYS A 39 3.77 -0.06 -8.16
CA LYS A 39 5.15 -0.56 -8.36
C LYS A 39 5.43 -1.83 -7.57
N ARG A 40 4.80 -2.02 -6.41
CA ARG A 40 5.03 -3.17 -5.51
C ARG A 40 4.51 -4.49 -6.07
N LEU A 41 3.60 -4.45 -7.05
CA LEU A 41 3.15 -5.62 -7.79
C LEU A 41 4.09 -5.98 -8.94
N ILE A 42 5.01 -5.09 -9.30
CA ILE A 42 5.91 -5.30 -10.42
C ILE A 42 7.26 -5.78 -9.87
N VAL A 43 7.88 -6.73 -10.56
CA VAL A 43 9.22 -7.25 -10.23
C VAL A 43 10.20 -6.99 -11.36
N TYR A 44 11.47 -6.93 -11.04
CA TYR A 44 12.56 -6.99 -12.00
C TYR A 44 12.92 -8.45 -12.24
N ILE A 45 13.06 -8.85 -13.50
CA ILE A 45 13.46 -10.20 -13.89
C ILE A 45 14.73 -10.10 -14.72
N GLN A 46 15.75 -10.84 -14.31
CA GLN A 46 16.95 -11.05 -15.10
C GLN A 46 17.10 -12.54 -15.38
N SER A 47 17.13 -12.89 -16.67
CA SER A 47 17.27 -14.27 -17.11
C SER A 47 18.53 -14.37 -17.94
N GLY A 48 19.65 -14.72 -17.30
CA GLY A 48 20.96 -14.92 -17.92
C GLY A 48 21.56 -13.73 -18.71
N GLY A 49 22.83 -13.42 -18.50
CA GLY A 49 23.52 -12.39 -19.28
C GLY A 49 22.94 -10.98 -19.08
N LEU A 50 22.66 -10.28 -20.19
CA LEU A 50 22.21 -8.87 -20.22
C LEU A 50 20.72 -8.71 -20.59
N ASP A 51 19.97 -9.80 -20.68
CA ASP A 51 18.54 -9.77 -20.95
C ASP A 51 17.74 -9.68 -19.64
N PHE A 52 16.79 -8.76 -19.64
CA PHE A 52 15.97 -8.43 -18.48
C PHE A 52 14.60 -7.96 -18.93
N GLY A 53 13.64 -8.10 -18.02
CA GLY A 53 12.26 -7.69 -18.19
C GLY A 53 11.63 -7.41 -16.83
N ALA A 54 10.31 -7.39 -16.83
CA ALA A 54 9.49 -7.22 -15.66
C ALA A 54 8.57 -8.43 -15.46
N GLY A 55 7.95 -8.52 -14.30
CA GLY A 55 6.88 -9.47 -14.01
C GLY A 55 5.82 -8.84 -13.13
N ILE A 56 4.66 -9.49 -13.03
CA ILE A 56 3.53 -9.08 -12.20
C ILE A 56 3.32 -10.15 -11.14
N ILE A 57 3.43 -9.78 -9.87
CA ILE A 57 3.02 -10.63 -8.75
C ILE A 57 1.51 -10.74 -8.78
N PHE A 58 0.99 -11.96 -9.00
CA PHE A 58 -0.46 -12.18 -9.05
C PHE A 58 -0.97 -13.03 -7.89
N SER A 59 -0.09 -13.73 -7.16
CA SER A 59 -0.51 -14.53 -6.02
C SER A 59 0.57 -14.71 -4.94
N VAL A 60 0.11 -14.87 -3.71
CA VAL A 60 0.88 -15.36 -2.55
C VAL A 60 0.13 -16.54 -1.95
N LYS A 61 0.85 -17.66 -1.76
CA LYS A 61 0.32 -18.82 -1.03
C LYS A 61 1.37 -19.35 -0.05
N GLY A 62 1.13 -19.11 1.24
CA GLY A 62 2.12 -19.45 2.26
C GLY A 62 3.41 -18.65 2.07
N ASP A 63 4.52 -19.36 1.92
CA ASP A 63 5.87 -18.84 1.68
C ASP A 63 6.19 -18.58 0.20
N VAL A 64 5.24 -18.85 -0.70
CA VAL A 64 5.45 -18.82 -2.15
C VAL A 64 4.76 -17.63 -2.81
N LEU A 65 5.50 -16.92 -3.66
CA LEU A 65 5.01 -15.90 -4.59
C LEU A 65 4.93 -16.46 -6.00
N PHE A 66 3.85 -16.11 -6.70
CA PHE A 66 3.66 -16.42 -8.11
C PHE A 66 3.66 -15.17 -8.95
N ILE A 67 4.41 -15.21 -10.06
CA ILE A 67 4.70 -14.05 -10.91
C ILE A 67 4.36 -14.42 -12.35
N ALA A 68 3.56 -13.60 -13.03
CA ALA A 68 3.33 -13.67 -14.46
C ALA A 68 4.35 -12.78 -15.19
N THR A 69 4.92 -13.27 -16.29
CA THR A 69 5.83 -12.48 -17.13
C THR A 69 5.67 -12.87 -18.59
N ALA A 70 6.31 -12.12 -19.49
CA ALA A 70 6.36 -12.49 -20.89
C ALA A 70 7.30 -13.68 -21.09
N TYR A 71 6.89 -14.71 -21.83
CA TYR A 71 7.68 -15.93 -22.00
C TYR A 71 9.04 -15.66 -22.65
N HIS A 72 9.10 -14.77 -23.65
CA HIS A 72 10.35 -14.41 -24.31
C HIS A 72 11.37 -13.69 -23.40
N VAL A 73 10.97 -13.21 -22.22
CA VAL A 73 11.90 -12.62 -21.22
C VAL A 73 12.81 -13.70 -20.64
N ILE A 74 12.31 -14.93 -20.51
CA ILE A 74 13.01 -16.05 -19.88
C ILE A 74 13.46 -17.13 -20.88
N GLU A 75 12.80 -17.25 -22.03
CA GLU A 75 13.07 -18.30 -23.04
C GLU A 75 14.53 -18.32 -23.51
N LYS A 76 15.15 -17.15 -23.64
CA LYS A 76 16.49 -17.02 -24.24
C LYS A 76 17.61 -17.62 -23.40
N HIS A 77 17.44 -17.73 -22.08
CA HIS A 77 18.51 -18.12 -21.16
C HIS A 77 17.97 -18.91 -19.95
N PRO A 78 17.79 -20.24 -20.07
CA PRO A 78 17.05 -21.05 -19.10
C PRO A 78 17.88 -21.48 -17.87
N THR A 79 19.01 -20.83 -17.55
CA THR A 79 19.93 -21.35 -16.51
C THR A 79 19.70 -20.79 -15.12
N ALA A 80 19.42 -19.49 -15.01
CA ALA A 80 19.15 -18.83 -13.73
C ALA A 80 18.21 -17.65 -13.97
N ILE A 81 17.11 -17.61 -13.24
CA ILE A 81 16.11 -16.55 -13.29
C ILE A 81 16.16 -15.85 -11.95
N ASP A 82 16.74 -14.65 -11.93
CA ASP A 82 16.78 -13.82 -10.74
C ASP A 82 15.61 -12.84 -10.78
N VAL A 83 14.89 -12.77 -9.66
CA VAL A 83 13.78 -11.85 -9.45
C VAL A 83 14.15 -10.90 -8.33
N GLU A 84 14.02 -9.60 -8.58
CA GLU A 84 14.15 -8.58 -7.55
C GLU A 84 12.82 -7.87 -7.34
N PHE A 85 12.46 -7.63 -6.09
CA PHE A 85 11.20 -7.03 -5.69
C PHE A 85 11.38 -5.56 -5.33
N GLU A 86 10.35 -4.75 -5.58
CA GLU A 86 10.38 -3.31 -5.27
C GLU A 86 10.65 -3.07 -3.78
N PHE A 87 10.03 -3.88 -2.93
CA PHE A 87 10.13 -3.79 -1.46
C PHE A 87 11.37 -4.52 -0.91
N LEU A 88 12.16 -5.19 -1.75
CA LEU A 88 13.37 -5.91 -1.37
C LEU A 88 14.50 -5.61 -2.38
N ARG A 89 14.79 -4.32 -2.54
CA ARG A 89 15.82 -3.86 -3.50
C ARG A 89 17.21 -4.33 -3.09
N GLY A 90 18.00 -4.75 -4.07
CA GLY A 90 19.38 -5.21 -3.92
C GLY A 90 19.53 -6.66 -3.47
N VAL A 91 18.42 -7.41 -3.32
CA VAL A 91 18.44 -8.83 -2.93
C VAL A 91 17.70 -9.64 -3.99
N PRO A 92 18.38 -10.08 -5.07
CA PRO A 92 17.77 -10.95 -6.06
C PRO A 92 17.46 -12.32 -5.43
N LEU A 93 16.28 -12.84 -5.72
CA LEU A 93 15.84 -14.17 -5.31
C LEU A 93 15.72 -15.06 -6.55
N GLN A 94 16.13 -16.31 -6.42
CA GLN A 94 16.01 -17.29 -7.49
C GLN A 94 14.54 -17.67 -7.72
N ALA A 95 14.15 -17.74 -8.98
CA ALA A 95 12.82 -18.13 -9.40
C ALA A 95 12.85 -19.41 -10.24
N GLU A 96 11.82 -20.22 -10.08
CA GLU A 96 11.60 -21.43 -10.86
C GLU A 96 10.52 -21.17 -11.91
N LEU A 97 10.79 -21.52 -13.16
CA LEU A 97 9.74 -21.54 -14.18
C LEU A 97 8.82 -22.75 -13.94
N ILE A 98 7.51 -22.50 -13.88
CA ILE A 98 6.51 -23.54 -13.59
C ILE A 98 5.53 -23.77 -14.76
N ASN A 99 5.03 -22.72 -15.42
CA ASN A 99 4.10 -22.85 -16.56
C ASN A 99 4.46 -21.86 -17.69
N THR A 100 4.13 -22.23 -18.94
CA THR A 100 4.33 -21.38 -20.12
C THR A 100 3.20 -21.54 -21.13
N ASP A 101 2.86 -20.48 -21.84
CA ASP A 101 2.04 -20.45 -23.04
C ASP A 101 2.79 -19.63 -24.12
N SER A 102 3.28 -20.30 -25.17
CA SER A 102 4.01 -19.64 -26.25
C SER A 102 3.13 -18.78 -27.15
N ASP A 103 1.84 -19.10 -27.27
CA ASP A 103 0.91 -18.38 -28.13
C ASP A 103 0.48 -17.06 -27.49
N LEU A 104 0.29 -17.08 -26.17
CA LEU A 104 0.03 -15.88 -25.36
C LEU A 104 1.30 -15.12 -24.97
N ASP A 105 2.48 -15.72 -25.20
CA ASP A 105 3.78 -15.24 -24.72
C ASP A 105 3.75 -15.00 -23.20
N LEU A 106 3.19 -15.96 -22.44
CA LEU A 106 3.01 -15.90 -20.99
C LEU A 106 3.86 -16.98 -20.32
N ALA A 107 4.51 -16.62 -19.21
CA ALA A 107 5.16 -17.55 -18.31
C ALA A 107 4.78 -17.27 -16.85
N VAL A 108 4.79 -18.31 -16.04
CA VAL A 108 4.60 -18.22 -14.59
C VAL A 108 5.88 -18.66 -13.90
N LEU A 109 6.35 -17.81 -13.00
CA LEU A 109 7.48 -18.07 -12.12
C LEU A 109 7.00 -18.28 -10.69
N ARG A 110 7.73 -19.13 -9.96
CA ARG A 110 7.58 -19.40 -8.54
C ARG A 110 8.81 -18.88 -7.80
N VAL A 111 8.61 -18.10 -6.75
CA VAL A 111 9.68 -17.68 -5.82
C VAL A 111 9.30 -18.12 -4.42
N THR A 112 10.19 -18.84 -3.74
CA THR A 112 10.00 -19.21 -2.32
C THR A 112 10.73 -18.19 -1.46
N ILE A 113 10.04 -17.62 -0.48
CA ILE A 113 10.61 -16.63 0.45
C ILE A 113 11.05 -17.35 1.72
N GLU A 114 12.35 -17.24 2.02
CA GLU A 114 12.93 -17.83 3.23
C GLU A 114 12.43 -17.12 4.52
N ASP A 115 12.29 -17.89 5.61
CA ASP A 115 11.70 -17.45 6.88
C ASP A 115 12.39 -16.23 7.51
N ASP A 116 13.69 -16.07 7.29
CA ASP A 116 14.46 -14.93 7.78
C ASP A 116 14.13 -13.64 7.02
N LEU A 117 13.84 -13.75 5.72
CA LEU A 117 13.41 -12.67 4.85
C LEU A 117 11.94 -12.27 5.08
N TRP A 118 11.07 -13.21 5.47
CA TRP A 118 9.65 -12.95 5.78
C TRP A 118 9.44 -11.78 6.75
N SER A 119 10.33 -11.68 7.71
CA SER A 119 10.25 -10.70 8.79
C SER A 119 10.73 -9.29 8.38
N ALA A 120 11.43 -9.18 7.25
CA ALA A 120 11.88 -7.92 6.65
C ALA A 120 10.99 -7.47 5.49
N ILE A 121 10.16 -8.37 4.95
CA ILE A 121 9.40 -8.13 3.74
C ILE A 121 7.94 -7.77 4.03
N SER A 122 7.50 -6.63 3.50
CA SER A 122 6.10 -6.19 3.58
C SER A 122 5.17 -6.89 2.56
N ILE A 123 5.34 -8.20 2.30
CA ILE A 123 4.49 -9.00 1.37
C ILE A 123 3.01 -8.91 1.78
N THR A 124 2.73 -8.78 3.08
CA THR A 124 1.36 -8.60 3.61
C THR A 124 0.66 -7.30 3.21
N THR A 125 1.37 -6.39 2.55
CA THR A 125 0.83 -5.12 2.07
C THR A 125 0.87 -5.03 0.55
N LEU A 126 1.01 -6.18 -0.14
CA LEU A 126 0.85 -6.24 -1.59
C LEU A 126 -0.58 -5.81 -1.98
N PRO A 127 -0.72 -4.84 -2.89
CA PRO A 127 -2.00 -4.24 -3.20
C PRO A 127 -2.75 -5.06 -4.26
N PHE A 128 -3.05 -6.32 -3.95
CA PHE A 128 -3.75 -7.25 -4.85
C PHE A 128 -5.14 -6.76 -5.31
N HIS A 129 -5.75 -5.83 -4.59
CA HIS A 129 -6.95 -5.12 -5.04
C HIS A 129 -6.77 -4.33 -6.35
N LEU A 130 -5.52 -4.06 -6.76
CA LEU A 130 -5.23 -3.44 -8.04
C LEU A 130 -5.27 -4.44 -9.21
N LEU A 131 -5.33 -5.75 -8.96
CA LEU A 131 -5.49 -6.80 -9.98
C LEU A 131 -6.95 -6.98 -10.45
N ALA A 132 -7.79 -5.95 -10.24
CA ALA A 132 -9.23 -6.02 -10.45
C ALA A 132 -9.62 -6.29 -11.91
N THR A 133 -10.59 -7.19 -12.09
CA THR A 133 -10.99 -7.73 -13.40
C THR A 133 -12.22 -7.01 -13.94
N ALA A 134 -12.14 -5.70 -14.12
CA ALA A 134 -13.09 -4.96 -14.96
C ALA A 134 -12.57 -3.55 -15.22
N SER A 135 -12.11 -3.30 -16.43
CA SER A 135 -12.13 -1.97 -17.01
C SER A 135 -12.41 -2.17 -18.49
N ASP A 136 -13.60 -1.77 -18.92
CA ASP A 136 -13.84 -1.55 -20.34
C ASP A 136 -12.93 -0.38 -20.73
N LEU A 137 -11.87 -0.69 -21.48
CA LEU A 137 -10.94 0.32 -21.95
C LEU A 137 -11.53 1.01 -23.18
N GLU A 138 -11.62 2.33 -23.12
CA GLU A 138 -12.00 3.17 -24.25
C GLU A 138 -10.76 3.69 -24.98
N GLU A 139 -10.93 4.06 -26.26
CA GLU A 139 -9.87 4.78 -26.96
C GLU A 139 -9.54 6.08 -26.23
N ARG A 140 -8.24 6.40 -26.13
CA ARG A 140 -7.68 7.59 -25.47
C ARG A 140 -7.68 7.55 -23.94
N ASP A 141 -8.07 6.44 -23.32
CA ASP A 141 -7.84 6.22 -21.89
C ASP A 141 -6.35 6.34 -21.56
N ARG A 142 -6.07 6.94 -20.39
CA ARG A 142 -4.70 7.12 -19.90
C ARG A 142 -4.18 5.84 -19.30
N MET A 143 -2.92 5.57 -19.62
CA MET A 143 -2.24 4.33 -19.31
C MET A 143 -0.84 4.62 -18.75
N TYR A 144 -0.49 3.89 -17.70
CA TYR A 144 0.78 3.99 -17.01
C TYR A 144 1.49 2.63 -17.07
N PRO A 145 2.40 2.42 -18.04
CA PRO A 145 3.23 1.23 -18.04
C PRO A 145 4.21 1.31 -16.87
N ILE A 146 4.38 0.19 -16.16
CA ILE A 146 5.38 0.03 -15.10
C ILE A 146 6.25 -1.18 -15.46
N GLY A 147 7.55 -0.96 -15.51
CA GLY A 147 8.55 -1.99 -15.77
C GLY A 147 9.94 -1.41 -15.54
N HIS A 148 10.90 -1.78 -16.40
CA HIS A 148 12.30 -1.36 -16.24
C HIS A 148 12.91 -0.72 -17.50
N PRO A 149 12.28 0.33 -18.07
CA PRO A 149 12.70 0.90 -19.34
C PRO A 149 14.15 1.36 -19.31
N GLY A 150 14.96 0.87 -20.25
CA GLY A 150 16.37 1.26 -20.33
C GLY A 150 17.22 0.85 -19.13
N GLY A 151 16.71 -0.03 -18.25
CA GLY A 151 17.36 -0.47 -17.02
C GLY A 151 17.02 0.36 -15.78
N GLU A 152 16.24 1.44 -15.90
CA GLU A 152 15.72 2.18 -14.74
C GLU A 152 14.62 1.38 -14.06
N ARG A 153 14.80 1.02 -12.79
CA ARG A 153 13.95 0.02 -12.14
C ARG A 153 12.64 0.61 -11.59
N TRP A 154 11.52 -0.06 -11.88
CA TRP A 154 10.16 0.36 -11.50
C TRP A 154 9.82 1.79 -11.94
N ASP A 155 10.29 2.16 -13.13
CA ASP A 155 10.02 3.49 -13.67
C ASP A 155 8.55 3.63 -14.08
N ILE A 156 8.06 4.86 -13.96
CA ILE A 156 6.74 5.28 -14.41
C ILE A 156 6.92 6.53 -15.25
N PRO A 157 6.46 6.53 -16.51
CA PRO A 157 6.63 7.68 -17.36
C PRO A 157 5.84 8.88 -16.80
N VAL A 158 6.51 10.03 -16.73
CA VAL A 158 5.89 11.31 -16.32
C VAL A 158 4.73 11.70 -17.26
N THR A 159 4.85 11.35 -18.54
CA THR A 159 3.78 11.53 -19.53
C THR A 159 3.00 10.23 -19.68
N PRO A 160 1.68 10.20 -19.43
CA PRO A 160 0.89 9.00 -19.60
C PRO A 160 0.89 8.54 -21.05
N SER A 161 0.77 7.24 -21.22
CA SER A 161 0.42 6.65 -22.50
C SER A 161 -1.09 6.73 -22.73
N TYR A 162 -1.51 6.56 -23.99
CA TYR A 162 -2.93 6.59 -24.35
C TYR A 162 -3.32 5.34 -25.13
N VAL A 163 -4.47 4.75 -24.79
CA VAL A 163 -5.05 3.65 -25.55
C VAL A 163 -5.29 4.14 -26.98
N LYS A 164 -4.68 3.45 -27.94
CA LYS A 164 -4.94 3.63 -29.37
C LYS A 164 -6.00 2.67 -29.88
N LYS A 165 -6.05 1.48 -29.29
CA LYS A 165 -7.01 0.44 -29.64
C LYS A 165 -7.07 -0.58 -28.51
N ALA A 166 -8.28 -0.91 -28.07
CA ALA A 166 -8.55 -2.08 -27.25
C ALA A 166 -9.50 -2.98 -28.06
N ILE A 167 -9.03 -4.17 -28.46
CA ILE A 167 -9.91 -5.18 -29.08
C ILE A 167 -9.86 -6.43 -28.22
N ALA A 168 -10.99 -6.72 -27.56
CA ALA A 168 -11.19 -7.91 -26.73
C ALA A 168 -10.07 -8.08 -25.66
N GLU A 169 -8.94 -8.64 -26.06
CA GLU A 169 -7.83 -9.04 -25.21
C GLU A 169 -6.46 -8.46 -25.65
N ASP A 170 -6.39 -7.67 -26.74
CA ASP A 170 -5.19 -6.96 -27.22
C ASP A 170 -5.32 -5.45 -26.96
N ILE A 171 -4.36 -4.89 -26.21
CA ILE A 171 -4.30 -3.48 -25.84
C ILE A 171 -3.10 -2.84 -26.52
N ARG A 172 -3.36 -1.79 -27.31
CA ARG A 172 -2.34 -1.00 -28.00
C ARG A 172 -2.32 0.41 -27.48
N PHE A 173 -1.14 0.91 -27.11
CA PHE A 173 -0.97 2.25 -26.57
C PHE A 173 0.33 2.92 -27.03
N GLU A 174 0.37 4.24 -26.92
CA GLU A 174 1.51 5.09 -27.28
C GLU A 174 1.81 6.11 -26.17
N PRO A 175 3.08 6.51 -25.93
CA PRO A 175 4.27 6.29 -26.78
C PRO A 175 4.90 4.87 -26.70
N ALA A 176 6.00 4.66 -27.43
CA ALA A 176 6.66 3.36 -27.63
C ALA A 176 7.26 2.75 -26.34
N CYS A 177 7.19 1.42 -26.25
CA CYS A 177 7.75 0.65 -25.14
C CYS A 177 9.26 0.44 -25.33
N PHE A 178 10.01 0.53 -24.23
CA PHE A 178 11.46 0.29 -24.22
C PHE A 178 11.77 -1.15 -23.79
N LYS A 179 12.99 -1.60 -24.09
CA LYS A 179 13.54 -2.83 -23.51
C LYS A 179 13.43 -2.74 -21.98
N GLY A 180 12.92 -3.79 -21.35
CA GLY A 180 12.68 -3.87 -19.91
C GLY A 180 11.23 -3.69 -19.46
N HIS A 181 10.32 -3.21 -20.33
CA HIS A 181 8.89 -3.21 -20.03
C HIS A 181 8.21 -4.57 -20.18
N SER A 182 8.76 -5.44 -21.04
CA SER A 182 8.19 -6.77 -21.32
C SER A 182 7.99 -7.58 -20.04
N GLY A 183 6.79 -8.12 -19.86
CA GLY A 183 6.28 -8.81 -18.67
C GLY A 183 5.78 -7.89 -17.55
N GLY A 184 5.96 -6.56 -17.68
CA GLY A 184 5.47 -5.57 -16.72
C GLY A 184 3.98 -5.26 -16.87
N GLY A 185 3.45 -4.48 -15.94
CA GLY A 185 2.03 -4.12 -15.91
C GLY A 185 1.73 -2.82 -16.63
N VAL A 186 0.54 -2.70 -17.20
CA VAL A 186 -0.01 -1.41 -17.62
C VAL A 186 -1.26 -1.10 -16.80
N PHE A 187 -1.30 0.12 -16.25
CA PHE A 187 -2.31 0.55 -15.28
C PHE A 187 -3.13 1.74 -15.81
N ASN A 188 -4.38 1.88 -15.39
CA ASN A 188 -5.21 3.04 -15.73
C ASN A 188 -5.01 4.22 -14.73
N ASP A 189 -5.76 5.31 -14.89
CA ASP A 189 -5.73 6.49 -13.99
C ASP A 189 -6.06 6.17 -12.52
N GLN A 190 -6.69 5.02 -12.25
CA GLN A 190 -7.03 4.54 -10.91
C GLN A 190 -5.98 3.57 -10.36
N TRP A 191 -4.86 3.39 -11.06
CA TRP A 191 -3.81 2.41 -10.76
C TRP A 191 -4.32 0.96 -10.71
N ILE A 192 -5.42 0.66 -11.42
CA ILE A 192 -5.87 -0.71 -11.64
C ILE A 192 -5.08 -1.30 -12.79
N LEU A 193 -4.57 -2.51 -12.62
CA LEU A 193 -3.84 -3.26 -13.63
C LEU A 193 -4.82 -3.73 -14.70
N VAL A 194 -4.61 -3.27 -15.94
CA VAL A 194 -5.49 -3.62 -17.06
C VAL A 194 -4.83 -4.56 -18.07
N GLY A 195 -3.50 -4.72 -18.03
CA GLY A 195 -2.80 -5.64 -18.91
C GLY A 195 -1.35 -5.93 -18.54
N MET A 196 -0.79 -6.94 -19.19
CA MET A 196 0.64 -7.29 -19.15
C MET A 196 1.29 -6.92 -20.48
N ILE A 197 2.40 -6.18 -20.42
CA ILE A 197 3.13 -5.69 -21.58
C ILE A 197 3.92 -6.85 -22.19
N LEU A 198 3.80 -7.10 -23.49
CA LEU A 198 4.60 -8.11 -24.18
C LEU A 198 5.71 -7.44 -24.95
N ARG A 199 5.36 -6.74 -26.02
CA ARG A 199 6.17 -5.86 -26.89
C ARG A 199 5.43 -5.73 -28.23
N ASP A 200 5.59 -4.60 -28.91
CA ASP A 200 5.33 -4.51 -30.36
C ASP A 200 6.52 -3.87 -31.06
N ASP A 201 6.59 -4.12 -32.37
CA ASP A 201 7.44 -3.69 -33.50
C ASP A 201 8.26 -2.37 -33.47
N GLY A 202 8.44 -1.74 -32.31
CA GLY A 202 9.30 -0.57 -32.11
C GLY A 202 8.60 0.77 -32.31
N ARG A 203 7.33 0.78 -32.73
CA ARG A 203 6.54 2.02 -32.87
C ARG A 203 5.43 2.15 -31.83
N ARG A 204 4.95 1.05 -31.27
CA ARG A 204 3.81 1.01 -30.34
C ARG A 204 4.09 0.05 -29.18
N CYS A 205 3.38 0.23 -28.08
CA CYS A 205 3.30 -0.78 -27.04
C CYS A 205 2.14 -1.73 -27.33
N LYS A 206 2.36 -3.02 -27.07
CA LYS A 206 1.33 -4.05 -27.03
C LYS A 206 1.30 -4.70 -25.66
N ALA A 207 0.10 -4.84 -25.12
CA ALA A 207 -0.19 -5.59 -23.91
C ALA A 207 -1.33 -6.57 -24.17
N VAL A 208 -1.29 -7.71 -23.48
CA VAL A 208 -2.45 -8.60 -23.35
C VAL A 208 -3.28 -8.13 -22.17
N SER A 209 -4.61 -8.13 -22.30
CA SER A 209 -5.49 -7.74 -21.20
C SER A 209 -5.25 -8.63 -19.98
N PHE A 210 -5.32 -8.05 -18.79
CA PHE A 210 -5.14 -8.82 -17.57
C PHE A 210 -6.32 -9.78 -17.34
N LYS A 211 -7.49 -9.49 -17.95
CA LYS A 211 -8.63 -10.41 -17.99
C LYS A 211 -8.28 -11.71 -18.72
N ARG A 212 -7.62 -11.64 -19.89
CA ARG A 212 -7.15 -12.82 -20.61
C ARG A 212 -6.06 -13.58 -19.87
N ILE A 213 -5.15 -12.85 -19.20
CA ILE A 213 -4.16 -13.48 -18.32
C ILE A 213 -4.85 -14.23 -17.19
N CYS A 214 -5.79 -13.61 -16.47
CA CYS A 214 -6.57 -14.27 -15.41
C CYS A 214 -7.27 -15.54 -15.90
N ALA A 215 -7.96 -15.49 -17.05
CA ALA A 215 -8.63 -16.66 -17.60
C ALA A 215 -7.65 -17.83 -17.83
N THR A 216 -6.44 -17.55 -18.34
CA THR A 216 -5.41 -18.58 -18.53
C THR A 216 -4.87 -19.09 -17.19
N LEU A 217 -4.60 -18.19 -16.24
CA LEU A 217 -4.08 -18.56 -14.92
C LEU A 217 -5.07 -19.41 -14.12
N GLU A 218 -6.35 -19.04 -14.13
CA GLU A 218 -7.38 -19.62 -13.27
C GLU A 218 -8.10 -20.79 -13.93
N ASP A 219 -8.61 -20.60 -15.16
CA ASP A 219 -9.45 -21.59 -15.81
C ASP A 219 -8.61 -22.73 -16.40
N ASP A 220 -7.48 -22.38 -17.04
CA ASP A 220 -6.64 -23.37 -17.73
C ASP A 220 -5.58 -23.99 -16.80
N TRP A 221 -5.00 -23.21 -15.88
CA TRP A 221 -3.88 -23.65 -15.04
C TRP A 221 -4.22 -23.82 -13.54
N GLY A 222 -5.40 -23.38 -13.10
CA GLY A 222 -5.86 -23.59 -11.72
C GLY A 222 -5.10 -22.80 -10.65
N PHE A 223 -4.39 -21.73 -11.04
CA PHE A 223 -3.82 -20.79 -10.08
C PHE A 223 -4.91 -19.90 -9.48
N GLU A 224 -4.69 -19.46 -8.24
CA GLU A 224 -5.50 -18.40 -7.64
C GLU A 224 -4.89 -17.05 -7.99
N VAL A 225 -5.67 -16.09 -8.49
CA VAL A 225 -5.25 -14.69 -8.58
C VAL A 225 -5.82 -13.94 -7.37
N ASN A 226 -4.93 -13.43 -6.51
CA ASN A 226 -5.38 -12.67 -5.35
C ASN A 226 -5.95 -11.31 -5.81
N ARG A 227 -7.20 -11.00 -5.47
CA ARG A 227 -7.91 -9.77 -5.89
C ARG A 227 -8.35 -8.87 -4.75
N GLU A 228 -8.18 -9.31 -3.52
CA GLU A 228 -8.42 -8.53 -2.31
C GLU A 228 -7.04 -8.15 -1.74
N PRO A 229 -6.87 -6.98 -1.07
CA PRO A 229 -5.67 -6.80 -0.25
C PRO A 229 -5.58 -8.03 0.66
N MET A 230 -4.39 -8.54 1.03
CA MET A 230 -4.31 -9.72 1.92
C MET A 230 -5.09 -9.44 3.22
N ASN A 231 -6.36 -9.79 3.19
CA ASN A 231 -7.32 -9.54 4.22
C ASN A 231 -7.34 -10.86 4.96
N ILE A 232 -6.99 -10.80 6.23
CA ILE A 232 -6.89 -11.97 7.08
C ILE A 232 -8.19 -12.76 6.92
N ASP A 233 -8.05 -13.97 6.39
CA ASP A 233 -9.13 -14.86 5.97
C ASP A 233 -10.38 -14.75 6.88
N PRO A 234 -11.53 -14.27 6.37
CA PRO A 234 -12.76 -14.09 7.16
C PRO A 234 -13.40 -15.42 7.59
N SER A 235 -12.87 -16.56 7.15
CA SER A 235 -13.23 -17.88 7.70
C SER A 235 -12.46 -18.23 8.98
N LEU A 236 -11.40 -17.48 9.30
CA LEU A 236 -10.72 -17.59 10.59
C LEU A 236 -11.58 -16.99 11.69
N SER A 237 -11.67 -17.68 12.82
CA SER A 237 -12.25 -17.08 14.02
C SER A 237 -11.50 -15.79 14.38
N ASN A 238 -12.19 -14.79 14.94
CA ASN A 238 -11.57 -13.54 15.41
C ASN A 238 -10.30 -13.79 16.26
N GLN A 239 -10.26 -14.89 17.02
CA GLN A 239 -9.11 -15.30 17.82
C GLN A 239 -7.87 -15.66 16.99
N GLN A 240 -8.04 -16.33 15.85
CA GLN A 240 -6.94 -16.65 14.94
C GLN A 240 -6.44 -15.40 14.21
N GLN A 241 -7.34 -14.47 13.88
CA GLN A 241 -6.97 -13.19 13.27
C GLN A 241 -6.15 -12.33 14.26
N ILE A 242 -6.64 -12.20 15.49
CA ILE A 242 -5.94 -11.51 16.59
C ILE A 242 -4.57 -12.13 16.83
N SER A 243 -4.47 -13.47 16.86
CA SER A 243 -3.18 -14.15 17.05
C SER A 243 -2.15 -13.80 15.97
N LYS A 244 -2.55 -13.77 14.69
CA LYS A 244 -1.67 -13.38 13.58
C LYS A 244 -1.26 -11.90 13.66
N LEU A 245 -2.21 -11.01 13.97
CA LEU A 245 -1.93 -9.58 14.13
C LEU A 245 -0.98 -9.32 15.30
N LEU A 246 -1.17 -10.00 16.43
CA LEU A 246 -0.28 -9.89 17.59
C LEU A 246 1.14 -10.34 17.24
N GLN A 247 1.30 -11.49 16.57
CA GLN A 247 2.61 -11.95 16.12
C GLN A 247 3.31 -10.93 15.20
N LYS A 248 2.57 -10.30 14.29
CA LYS A 248 3.09 -9.25 13.41
C LYS A 248 3.47 -7.99 14.20
N ALA A 249 2.63 -7.54 15.12
CA ALA A 249 2.88 -6.38 15.96
C ALA A 249 4.10 -6.58 16.86
N ASP A 250 4.24 -7.78 17.45
CA ASP A 250 5.39 -8.20 18.26
C ASP A 250 6.69 -8.18 17.44
N ALA A 251 6.64 -8.63 16.19
CA ALA A 251 7.79 -8.60 15.30
C ALA A 251 8.27 -7.16 14.97
N TYR A 252 7.36 -6.19 14.83
CA TYR A 252 7.71 -4.77 14.68
C TYR A 252 8.18 -4.16 16.00
N PHE A 253 7.57 -4.56 17.11
CA PHE A 253 7.96 -4.12 18.44
C PHE A 253 9.40 -4.54 18.76
N ALA A 254 9.77 -5.80 18.52
CA ALA A 254 11.13 -6.31 18.75
C ALA A 254 12.21 -5.55 17.96
N ARG A 255 11.85 -4.98 16.80
CA ARG A 255 12.71 -4.14 15.96
C ARG A 255 12.74 -2.67 16.36
N GLN A 256 11.97 -2.29 17.38
CA GLN A 256 11.75 -0.90 17.80
C GLN A 256 11.13 -0.02 16.70
N TRP A 257 10.43 -0.62 15.74
CA TRP A 257 9.64 0.08 14.72
C TRP A 257 8.31 0.51 15.32
N TYR A 258 8.38 1.35 16.35
CA TYR A 258 7.26 1.68 17.21
C TYR A 258 6.23 2.58 16.50
N THR A 259 6.66 3.73 15.96
CA THR A 259 5.80 4.66 15.20
C THR A 259 6.42 5.06 13.85
N THR A 260 7.49 4.38 13.43
CA THR A 260 8.22 4.64 12.19
C THR A 260 8.69 3.31 11.61
N PRO A 261 8.56 3.07 10.29
CA PRO A 261 7.99 3.96 9.25
C PRO A 261 6.47 4.21 9.40
N GLU A 262 5.95 5.27 8.75
CA GLU A 262 4.57 5.75 8.93
C GLU A 262 3.52 4.71 8.52
N ASP A 263 3.79 3.99 7.43
CA ASP A 263 2.87 2.99 6.85
C ASP A 263 3.02 1.58 7.46
N THR A 264 4.07 1.34 8.27
CA THR A 264 4.38 0.00 8.80
C THR A 264 5.10 0.08 10.14
N ASN A 265 4.35 -0.02 11.23
CA ASN A 265 4.92 0.05 12.59
C ASN A 265 4.08 -0.75 13.60
N ALA A 266 4.67 -1.04 14.76
CA ALA A 266 4.05 -1.80 15.82
C ALA A 266 2.77 -1.13 16.34
N PHE A 267 2.76 0.20 16.46
CA PHE A 267 1.60 0.95 16.94
C PHE A 267 0.38 0.71 16.05
N ALA A 268 0.54 0.81 14.73
CA ALA A 268 -0.54 0.60 13.78
C ALA A 268 -1.16 -0.80 13.91
N VAL A 269 -0.33 -1.84 14.00
CA VAL A 269 -0.83 -3.22 14.07
C VAL A 269 -1.48 -3.53 15.43
N TYR A 270 -0.93 -3.03 16.55
CA TYR A 270 -1.62 -3.18 17.85
C TYR A 270 -2.95 -2.44 17.89
N ARG A 271 -3.07 -1.30 17.20
CA ARG A 271 -4.35 -0.58 17.07
C ARG A 271 -5.38 -1.40 16.30
N GLU A 272 -4.97 -2.14 15.26
CA GLU A 272 -5.86 -3.08 14.56
C GLU A 272 -6.32 -4.22 15.49
N VAL A 273 -5.42 -4.76 16.33
CA VAL A 273 -5.80 -5.77 17.34
C VAL A 273 -6.86 -5.21 18.29
N LEU A 274 -6.68 -3.98 18.77
CA LEU A 274 -7.64 -3.34 19.68
C LEU A 274 -8.96 -2.94 19.01
N GLN A 275 -9.03 -2.86 17.68
CA GLN A 275 -10.30 -2.72 16.98
C GLN A 275 -11.11 -4.02 17.01
N LEU A 276 -10.43 -5.17 16.99
CA LEU A 276 -11.06 -6.50 17.05
C LEU A 276 -11.34 -6.97 18.49
N ASP A 277 -10.43 -6.67 19.41
CA ASP A 277 -10.55 -6.96 20.84
C ASP A 277 -10.02 -5.75 21.65
N PRO A 278 -10.91 -4.79 21.98
CA PRO A 278 -10.54 -3.61 22.76
C PRO A 278 -9.93 -3.91 24.13
N THR A 279 -10.18 -5.12 24.66
CA THR A 279 -9.70 -5.58 25.97
C THR A 279 -8.42 -6.40 25.89
N ASN A 280 -7.78 -6.50 24.72
CA ASN A 280 -6.60 -7.33 24.54
C ASN A 280 -5.44 -6.86 25.43
N GLU A 281 -5.15 -7.61 26.49
CA GLU A 281 -4.15 -7.21 27.49
C GLU A 281 -2.74 -7.12 26.91
N HIS A 282 -2.40 -7.98 25.94
CA HIS A 282 -1.08 -7.98 25.32
C HIS A 282 -0.85 -6.72 24.49
N ALA A 283 -1.79 -6.40 23.58
CA ALA A 283 -1.68 -5.19 22.77
C ALA A 283 -1.62 -3.91 23.62
N ASN A 284 -2.47 -3.80 24.66
CA ASN A 284 -2.44 -2.66 25.57
C ASN A 284 -1.10 -2.53 26.29
N ARG A 285 -0.57 -3.63 26.84
CA ARG A 285 0.74 -3.63 27.53
C ARG A 285 1.88 -3.19 26.62
N GLN A 286 1.91 -3.68 25.38
CA GLN A 286 2.96 -3.33 24.42
C GLN A 286 2.87 -1.85 24.01
N LEU A 287 1.66 -1.30 23.84
CA LEU A 287 1.47 0.13 23.57
C LEU A 287 1.95 1.00 24.74
N ASP A 288 1.67 0.60 25.98
CA ASP A 288 2.17 1.29 27.18
C ASP A 288 3.70 1.29 27.24
N GLU A 289 4.33 0.14 26.95
CA GLU A 289 5.80 0.03 26.92
C GLU A 289 6.43 0.92 25.82
N MET A 290 5.78 1.01 24.65
CA MET A 290 6.22 1.91 23.58
C MET A 290 6.11 3.39 23.98
N ALA A 291 4.99 3.76 24.62
CA ALA A 291 4.81 5.12 25.11
C ALA A 291 5.87 5.46 26.15
N GLU A 292 6.13 4.57 27.11
CA GLU A 292 7.15 4.76 28.14
C GLU A 292 8.56 4.87 27.56
N PHE A 293 8.88 4.07 26.54
CA PHE A 293 10.16 4.20 25.82
C PHE A 293 10.36 5.63 25.29
N TYR A 294 9.34 6.21 24.66
CA TYR A 294 9.45 7.57 24.15
C TYR A 294 9.50 8.63 25.25
N ARG A 295 8.76 8.45 26.36
CA ARG A 295 8.86 9.34 27.54
C ARG A 295 10.25 9.35 28.15
N SER A 296 10.84 8.17 28.33
CA SER A 296 12.18 8.01 28.90
C SER A 296 13.24 8.66 28.00
N ARG A 297 13.14 8.46 26.68
CA ARG A 297 14.03 9.11 25.70
C ARG A 297 13.88 10.63 25.71
N ALA A 298 12.66 11.14 25.75
CA ALA A 298 12.41 12.58 25.81
C ALA A 298 12.99 13.20 27.09
N THR A 299 12.75 12.58 28.25
CA THR A 299 13.28 13.02 29.54
C THR A 299 14.81 13.06 29.55
N ARG A 300 15.47 12.04 29.00
CA ARG A 300 16.93 12.01 28.89
C ARG A 300 17.49 13.10 27.99
N GLU A 301 16.80 13.44 26.89
CA GLU A 301 17.24 14.56 26.04
C GLU A 301 17.03 15.91 26.74
N MET A 302 15.99 16.05 27.57
CA MET A 302 15.81 17.23 28.44
C MET A 302 16.95 17.39 29.45
N GLU A 303 17.33 16.32 30.15
CA GLU A 303 18.46 16.33 31.11
C GLU A 303 19.78 16.69 30.45
N ARG A 304 19.94 16.39 29.16
CA ARG A 304 21.11 16.74 28.34
C ARG A 304 21.06 18.15 27.76
N GLY A 305 20.04 18.94 28.09
CA GLY A 305 19.83 20.28 27.56
C GLY A 305 19.51 20.30 26.06
N ARG A 306 18.83 19.26 25.53
CA ARG A 306 18.47 19.13 24.10
C ARG A 306 16.94 19.13 23.91
N PRO A 307 16.27 20.26 24.18
CA PRO A 307 14.80 20.34 24.17
C PRO A 307 14.17 19.99 22.81
N GLU A 308 14.79 20.37 21.70
CA GLU A 308 14.29 20.06 20.34
C GLU A 308 14.19 18.54 20.09
N ARG A 309 15.16 17.77 20.58
CA ARG A 309 15.14 16.31 20.45
C ARG A 309 14.12 15.68 21.39
N ALA A 310 13.92 16.26 22.57
CA ALA A 310 12.89 15.82 23.50
C ALA A 310 11.49 16.01 22.88
N LEU A 311 11.24 17.14 22.20
CA LEU A 311 9.97 17.44 21.52
C LEU A 311 9.59 16.37 20.49
N VAL A 312 10.56 15.89 19.69
CA VAL A 312 10.33 14.80 18.72
C VAL A 312 9.83 13.53 19.42
N TYR A 313 10.45 13.15 20.54
CA TYR A 313 10.04 11.95 21.28
C TYR A 313 8.71 12.14 22.00
N TYR A 314 8.43 13.32 22.57
CA TYR A 314 7.12 13.63 23.14
C TYR A 314 5.99 13.53 22.11
N ARG A 315 6.19 14.08 20.90
CA ARG A 315 5.20 13.96 19.81
C ARG A 315 4.97 12.51 19.39
N ARG A 316 6.00 11.66 19.38
CA ARG A 316 5.85 10.23 19.12
C ARG A 316 5.09 9.51 20.23
N CYS A 317 5.31 9.89 21.50
CA CYS A 317 4.53 9.39 22.62
C CYS A 317 3.04 9.74 22.46
N LEU A 318 2.71 10.97 22.05
CA LEU A 318 1.31 11.39 21.85
C LEU A 318 0.61 10.70 20.67
N LYS A 319 1.35 10.16 19.69
CA LYS A 319 0.73 9.28 18.69
C LYS A 319 0.11 8.04 19.35
N ILE A 320 0.72 7.54 20.42
CA ILE A 320 0.30 6.34 21.13
C ILE A 320 -0.68 6.67 22.27
N ALA A 321 -0.36 7.68 23.07
CA ALA A 321 -1.13 8.15 24.21
C ALA A 321 -1.56 9.61 24.01
N PRO A 322 -2.57 9.88 23.16
CA PRO A 322 -2.93 11.23 22.73
C PRO A 322 -3.45 12.13 23.85
N ASN A 323 -3.97 11.54 24.93
CA ASN A 323 -4.56 12.26 26.06
C ASN A 323 -3.61 12.35 27.26
N ASP A 324 -2.30 12.17 27.06
CA ASP A 324 -1.36 12.31 28.16
C ASP A 324 -1.10 13.77 28.52
N GLU A 325 -1.79 14.25 29.55
CA GLU A 325 -1.72 15.64 30.02
C GLU A 325 -0.30 16.06 30.39
N ALA A 326 0.47 15.18 31.06
CA ALA A 326 1.83 15.52 31.48
C ALA A 326 2.78 15.72 30.29
N ILE A 327 2.59 14.99 29.19
CA ILE A 327 3.37 15.16 27.96
C ILE A 327 2.89 16.37 27.17
N LEU A 328 1.57 16.62 27.11
CA LEU A 328 1.00 17.81 26.49
C LEU A 328 1.54 19.10 27.15
N ASP A 329 1.56 19.16 28.48
CA ASP A 329 2.08 20.29 29.24
C ASP A 329 3.57 20.53 28.95
N LYS A 330 4.37 19.45 28.90
CA LYS A 330 5.80 19.54 28.59
C LYS A 330 6.06 20.05 27.17
N ILE A 331 5.26 19.63 26.19
CA ILE A 331 5.33 20.15 24.81
C ILE A 331 5.01 21.64 24.80
N ALA A 332 3.91 22.05 25.44
CA ALA A 332 3.47 23.45 25.47
C ALA A 332 4.52 24.37 26.12
N GLU A 333 5.15 23.94 27.21
CA GLU A 333 6.21 24.71 27.87
C GLU A 333 7.44 24.88 26.97
N LEU A 334 7.88 23.79 26.31
CA LEU A 334 9.01 23.83 25.38
C LEU A 334 8.75 24.76 24.17
N GLU A 335 7.54 24.69 23.61
CA GLU A 335 7.14 25.52 22.48
C GLU A 335 7.09 27.01 22.87
N LYS A 336 6.59 27.32 24.07
CA LYS A 336 6.59 28.69 24.62
C LYS A 336 8.01 29.23 24.82
N GLN A 337 8.91 28.44 25.37
CA GLN A 337 10.33 28.83 25.56
C GLN A 337 11.04 29.06 24.23
N SER A 338 10.79 28.21 23.22
CA SER A 338 11.35 28.38 21.88
C SER A 338 10.87 29.67 21.22
N SER A 339 9.59 30.01 21.38
CA SER A 339 9.00 31.24 20.84
C SER A 339 9.55 32.48 21.55
N ALA A 340 9.75 32.44 22.88
CA ALA A 340 10.35 33.55 23.63
C ALA A 340 11.82 33.81 23.24
N LEU A 341 12.61 32.77 22.92
CA LEU A 341 13.99 32.92 22.45
C LEU A 341 14.08 33.60 21.07
N ILE A 342 13.13 33.33 20.18
CA ILE A 342 13.08 33.93 18.84
C ILE A 342 12.78 35.44 18.93
N TRP A 343 11.91 35.85 19.86
CA TRP A 343 11.62 37.28 20.07
C TRP A 343 12.80 38.06 20.67
N ASP A 344 13.60 37.46 21.56
CA ASP A 344 14.77 38.12 22.16
C ASP A 344 15.91 38.33 21.14
N GLN A 345 16.14 37.38 20.23
CA GLN A 345 17.17 37.53 19.18
C GLN A 345 16.82 38.58 18.11
N THR A 346 15.54 38.89 17.91
CA THR A 346 15.10 39.85 16.88
C THR A 346 15.12 41.30 17.40
N THR A 347 15.30 41.51 18.71
CA THR A 347 15.28 42.85 19.33
C THR A 347 16.66 43.50 19.54
N TRP A 348 17.76 42.86 19.10
CA TRP A 348 19.13 43.38 19.26
C TRP A 348 19.74 44.03 17.99
N ASP A 349 19.05 44.02 16.85
CA ASP A 349 19.56 44.64 15.61
C ASP A 349 19.22 46.14 15.45
N ASP A 350 18.47 46.73 16.39
CA ASP A 350 18.09 48.16 16.39
C ASP A 350 18.72 48.96 17.56
N ALA A 351 20.04 48.88 17.74
CA ALA A 351 20.76 49.82 18.60
C ALA A 351 21.16 51.08 17.79
N PRO A 352 20.70 52.30 18.17
CA PRO A 352 21.00 53.50 17.41
C PRO A 352 22.46 53.94 17.62
N TRP A 353 23.16 54.17 16.51
CA TRP A 353 24.50 54.77 16.46
C TRP A 353 24.54 56.09 17.25
N GLN A 354 25.34 56.15 18.32
CA GLN A 354 25.80 57.39 18.93
C GLN A 354 27.15 57.81 18.36
#